data_AF-A0A353CZ21-F1
#
_entry.id   AF-A0A353CZ21-F1
#
_cell.length_a   1.000
_cell.length_b   1.000
_cell.length_c   1.000
_cell.angle_alpha   90.00
_cell.angle_beta   90.00
_cell.angle_gamma   90.00
#
_symmetry.space_group_name_H-M   'P 1'
#
loop_
_entity.id
_entity.type
_entity.pdbx_description
1 polymer ?
#
loop_
_entity_poly.entity_id
_entity_poly.type
_entity_poly.pdbx_seq_one_letter_code
_entity_poly.pdbx_strand_id
1 'polypeptide(L)'
;NWSGKGELALLTGVEATGPASELSGQARYASYYLNELVIRLLHRHDAHEDLFDRYSGVLAELYDDVSIQESLRVFEKHLLAEIGYGLILDRDAVTGKSLDPDKLYQYIPDRGPEQRTTGSQSELCVLGSSLLDLHQESFRSGRSRHESRKLTRYLIDHQLPGRALHSRQIFHQVLSRIESQA
;
A
#
# COMPACT_ATOMS: atom_id res chain seq x y z
N ASN A 1 -18.86 -13.06 18.78
CA ASN A 1 -19.15 -12.38 20.06
C ASN A 1 -17.92 -12.33 20.95
N TRP A 2 -17.69 -11.18 21.59
CA TRP A 2 -16.63 -11.00 22.57
C TRP A 2 -17.13 -10.10 23.70
N SER A 3 -16.51 -10.17 24.88
CA SER A 3 -16.90 -9.38 26.06
C SER A 3 -15.68 -9.04 26.91
N GLY A 4 -15.77 -7.98 27.71
CA GLY A 4 -14.69 -7.54 28.61
C GLY A 4 -14.41 -6.04 28.52
N LYS A 5 -13.72 -5.51 29.52
CA LYS A 5 -13.21 -4.13 29.56
C LYS A 5 -11.68 -4.20 29.65
N GLY A 6 -10.96 -3.60 28.70
CA GLY A 6 -9.49 -3.56 28.66
C GLY A 6 -8.92 -4.07 27.33
N GLU A 7 -7.58 -4.19 27.25
CA GLU A 7 -6.88 -4.58 26.02
C GLU A 7 -7.09 -6.06 25.61
N LEU A 8 -7.51 -6.91 26.55
CA LEU A 8 -7.74 -8.33 26.32
C LEU A 8 -9.23 -8.64 26.48
N ALA A 9 -9.91 -8.79 25.36
CA ALA A 9 -11.30 -9.25 25.31
C ALA A 9 -11.40 -10.77 25.40
N LEU A 10 -12.45 -11.26 26.06
CA LEU A 10 -12.81 -12.67 26.05
C LEU A 10 -13.65 -12.98 24.82
N LEU A 11 -13.16 -13.85 23.94
CA LEU A 11 -13.94 -14.38 22.82
C LEU A 11 -15.02 -15.33 23.36
N THR A 12 -16.29 -14.96 23.20
CA THR A 12 -17.45 -15.72 23.71
C THR A 12 -18.18 -16.51 22.64
N GLY A 13 -17.87 -16.26 21.36
CA GLY A 13 -18.35 -17.06 20.24
C GLY A 13 -17.72 -16.61 18.94
N VAL A 14 -17.45 -17.55 18.03
CA VAL A 14 -16.92 -17.29 16.70
C VAL A 14 -17.61 -18.22 15.72
N GLU A 15 -18.01 -17.67 14.58
CA GLU A 15 -18.58 -18.42 13.47
C GLU A 15 -17.78 -18.06 12.23
N ALA A 16 -17.43 -19.06 11.42
CA ALA A 16 -16.75 -18.83 10.16
C ALA A 16 -17.79 -18.54 9.07
N THR A 17 -17.63 -17.42 8.36
CA THR A 17 -18.52 -17.02 7.26
C THR A 17 -18.32 -17.88 6.00
N GLY A 18 -17.26 -18.69 5.94
CA GLY A 18 -16.96 -19.54 4.79
C GLY A 18 -15.85 -20.55 5.05
N PRO A 19 -15.50 -21.38 4.05
CA PRO A 19 -14.42 -22.36 4.16
C PRO A 19 -13.06 -21.67 4.31
N ALA A 20 -12.15 -22.33 5.03
CA ALA A 20 -10.76 -21.91 5.13
C ALA A 20 -10.04 -22.24 3.81
N SER A 21 -9.99 -21.29 2.89
CA SER A 21 -9.16 -21.39 1.70
C SER A 21 -7.73 -20.99 2.04
N GLU A 22 -6.74 -21.80 1.66
CA GLU A 22 -5.34 -21.43 1.85
C GLU A 22 -4.84 -20.57 0.68
N LEU A 23 -4.31 -19.39 0.99
CA LEU A 23 -3.51 -18.64 0.04
C LEU A 23 -2.17 -19.36 -0.16
N SER A 24 -1.68 -19.39 -1.40
CA SER A 24 -0.41 -20.01 -1.76
C SER A 24 0.52 -19.03 -2.48
N GLY A 25 1.79 -19.40 -2.67
CA GLY A 25 2.75 -18.60 -3.44
C GLY A 25 2.84 -17.14 -2.99
N GLN A 26 2.77 -16.21 -3.95
CA GLN A 26 2.88 -14.77 -3.70
C GLN A 26 1.70 -14.21 -2.89
N ALA A 27 0.49 -14.74 -3.10
CA ALA A 27 -0.73 -14.30 -2.44
C ALA A 27 -0.67 -14.46 -0.92
N ARG A 28 -0.05 -15.54 -0.43
CA ARG A 28 0.17 -15.76 1.01
C ARG A 28 1.05 -14.69 1.65
N TYR A 29 2.12 -14.29 0.97
CA TYR A 29 3.01 -13.26 1.51
C TYR A 29 2.40 -11.87 1.37
N ALA A 30 1.59 -11.64 0.33
CA ALA A 30 0.81 -10.42 0.17
C ALA A 30 -0.20 -10.24 1.32
N SER A 31 -0.89 -11.30 1.74
CA SER A 31 -1.81 -11.20 2.88
C SER A 31 -1.10 -10.95 4.21
N TYR A 32 0.07 -11.56 4.46
CA TYR A 32 0.89 -11.22 5.62
C TYR A 32 1.36 -9.76 5.61
N TYR A 33 1.67 -9.24 4.44
CA TYR A 33 2.02 -7.83 4.28
C TYR A 33 0.85 -6.90 4.61
N LEU A 34 -0.35 -7.19 4.09
CA LEU A 34 -1.57 -6.44 4.44
C LEU A 34 -1.84 -6.46 5.96
N ASN A 35 -1.76 -7.64 6.58
CA ASN A 35 -1.95 -7.79 8.03
C ASN A 35 -0.94 -6.95 8.83
N GLU A 36 0.33 -7.00 8.44
CA GLU A 36 1.36 -6.23 9.13
C GLU A 36 1.14 -4.72 8.97
N LEU A 37 0.71 -4.25 7.80
CA LEU A 37 0.37 -2.84 7.60
C LEU A 37 -0.75 -2.39 8.55
N VAL A 38 -1.87 -3.13 8.58
CA VAL A 38 -3.02 -2.83 9.44
C VAL A 38 -2.60 -2.78 10.92
N ILE A 39 -1.86 -3.80 11.38
CA ILE A 39 -1.42 -3.90 12.78
C ILE A 39 -0.47 -2.76 13.16
N ARG A 40 0.36 -2.28 12.23
CA ARG A 40 1.39 -1.26 12.53
C ARG A 40 0.95 0.18 12.35
N LEU A 41 0.02 0.42 11.44
CA LEU A 41 -0.39 1.78 11.05
C LEU A 41 -1.71 2.22 11.66
N LEU A 42 -2.62 1.29 11.98
CA LEU A 42 -3.91 1.66 12.59
C LEU A 42 -3.82 1.68 14.11
N HIS A 43 -4.58 2.60 14.71
CA HIS A 43 -4.76 2.62 16.15
C HIS A 43 -5.70 1.49 16.59
N ARG A 44 -5.44 0.94 17.78
CA ARG A 44 -6.35 -0.04 18.38
C ARG A 44 -7.68 0.62 18.71
N HIS A 45 -8.76 -0.09 18.45
CA HIS A 45 -10.13 0.35 18.74
C HIS A 45 -10.58 1.59 17.94
N ASP A 46 -9.90 1.93 16.84
CA ASP A 46 -10.36 2.92 15.88
C ASP A 46 -11.08 2.20 14.72
N ALA A 47 -12.28 2.68 14.37
CA ALA A 47 -13.13 2.01 13.40
C ALA A 47 -12.88 2.55 11.99
N HIS A 48 -12.46 1.67 11.09
CA HIS A 48 -12.23 1.98 9.67
C HIS A 48 -13.05 1.01 8.78
N GLU A 49 -14.36 1.25 8.68
CA GLU A 49 -15.29 0.36 7.96
C GLU A 49 -14.95 0.26 6.46
N ASP A 50 -14.75 1.40 5.78
CA ASP A 50 -14.38 1.42 4.36
C ASP A 50 -13.06 0.70 4.07
N LEU A 51 -12.08 0.85 4.97
CA LEU A 51 -10.79 0.16 4.86
C LEU A 51 -10.93 -1.34 5.08
N PHE A 52 -11.81 -1.75 6.00
CA PHE A 52 -12.11 -3.15 6.26
C PHE A 52 -12.76 -3.84 5.05
N ASP A 53 -13.70 -3.16 4.38
CA ASP A 53 -14.31 -3.65 3.14
C ASP A 53 -13.27 -3.79 2.03
N ARG A 54 -12.40 -2.79 1.87
CA ARG A 54 -11.28 -2.85 0.91
C ARG A 54 -10.29 -3.97 1.23
N TYR A 55 -9.95 -4.16 2.51
CA TYR A 55 -9.09 -5.25 2.96
C TYR A 55 -9.69 -6.61 2.58
N SER A 56 -11.00 -6.79 2.84
CA SER A 56 -11.73 -8.01 2.50
C SER A 56 -11.77 -8.25 0.98
N GLY A 57 -12.00 -7.18 0.19
CA GLY A 57 -11.94 -7.23 -1.27
C GLY A 57 -10.58 -7.65 -1.81
N VAL A 58 -9.49 -7.06 -1.30
CA VAL A 58 -8.14 -7.44 -1.71
C VAL A 58 -7.84 -8.90 -1.34
N LEU A 59 -8.24 -9.37 -0.16
CA LEU A 59 -8.08 -10.79 0.17
C LEU A 59 -8.79 -11.72 -0.82
N ALA A 60 -9.99 -11.35 -1.29
CA ALA A 60 -10.69 -12.11 -2.32
C ALA A 60 -9.91 -12.11 -3.65
N GLU A 61 -9.42 -10.95 -4.10
CA GLU A 61 -8.60 -10.83 -5.32
C GLU A 61 -7.30 -11.66 -5.24
N LEU A 62 -6.70 -11.76 -4.04
CA LEU A 62 -5.51 -12.59 -3.81
C LEU A 62 -5.81 -14.09 -3.98
N TYR A 63 -7.04 -14.56 -3.72
CA TYR A 63 -7.42 -15.96 -3.97
C TYR A 63 -7.53 -16.28 -5.45
N ASP A 64 -7.94 -15.30 -6.26
CA ASP A 64 -8.12 -15.46 -7.70
C ASP A 64 -6.81 -15.22 -8.49
N ASP A 65 -5.70 -14.92 -7.79
CA ASP A 65 -4.37 -14.56 -8.34
C ASP A 65 -4.42 -13.40 -9.36
N VAL A 66 -5.42 -12.53 -9.22
CA VAL A 66 -5.61 -11.38 -10.10
C VAL A 66 -4.76 -10.22 -9.60
N SER A 67 -3.80 -9.78 -10.42
CA SER A 67 -3.09 -8.50 -10.29
C SER A 67 -2.62 -8.10 -8.87
N ILE A 68 -2.12 -9.06 -8.07
CA ILE A 68 -1.69 -8.87 -6.66
C ILE A 68 -0.99 -7.52 -6.41
N GLN A 69 -0.03 -7.14 -7.26
CA GLN A 69 0.75 -5.92 -7.07
C GLN A 69 -0.11 -4.65 -7.13
N GLU A 70 -1.09 -4.60 -8.02
CA GLU A 70 -2.00 -3.46 -8.24
C GLU A 70 -2.98 -3.34 -7.06
N SER A 71 -3.61 -4.46 -6.66
CA SER A 71 -4.51 -4.52 -5.49
C SER A 71 -3.80 -4.04 -4.22
N LEU A 72 -2.55 -4.44 -4.02
CA LEU A 72 -1.75 -3.93 -2.91
C LEU A 72 -1.50 -2.42 -3.00
N ARG A 73 -1.25 -1.85 -4.19
CA ARG A 73 -1.04 -0.40 -4.33
C ARG A 73 -2.32 0.38 -4.03
N VAL A 74 -3.47 -0.12 -4.47
CA VAL A 74 -4.78 0.47 -4.18
C VAL A 74 -5.03 0.45 -2.69
N PHE A 75 -4.88 -0.69 -2.02
CA PHE A 75 -5.05 -0.80 -0.58
C PHE A 75 -4.15 0.16 0.19
N GLU A 76 -2.86 0.20 -0.13
CA GLU A 76 -1.90 1.08 0.54
C GLU A 76 -2.22 2.56 0.35
N LYS A 77 -2.67 2.97 -0.85
CA LYS A 77 -3.14 4.34 -1.10
C LYS A 77 -4.29 4.70 -0.17
N HIS A 78 -5.29 3.82 -0.05
CA HIS A 78 -6.44 4.04 0.84
C HIS A 78 -6.03 3.99 2.31
N LEU A 79 -5.16 3.06 2.72
CA LEU A 79 -4.61 3.00 4.07
C LEU A 79 -3.90 4.30 4.46
N LEU A 80 -3.08 4.86 3.57
CA LEU A 80 -2.42 6.15 3.80
C LEU A 80 -3.45 7.26 4.02
N ALA A 81 -4.51 7.32 3.19
CA ALA A 81 -5.58 8.30 3.36
C ALA A 81 -6.30 8.14 4.72
N GLU A 82 -6.60 6.90 5.13
CA GLU A 82 -7.29 6.57 6.39
C GLU A 82 -6.51 6.96 7.64
N ILE A 83 -5.18 6.85 7.61
CA ILE A 83 -4.32 7.31 8.73
C ILE A 83 -4.08 8.83 8.70
N GLY A 84 -4.83 9.57 7.86
CA GLY A 84 -4.75 11.03 7.73
C GLY A 84 -3.62 11.52 6.83
N TYR A 85 -2.91 10.63 6.13
CA TYR A 85 -1.90 11.03 5.14
C TYR A 85 -2.59 11.39 3.81
N GLY A 86 -2.88 12.68 3.64
CA GLY A 86 -3.49 13.25 2.43
C GLY A 86 -2.59 13.09 1.20
N LEU A 87 -2.71 11.95 0.52
CA LEU A 87 -1.85 11.60 -0.61
C LEU A 87 -2.20 12.45 -1.86
N ILE A 88 -1.45 13.52 -2.08
CA ILE A 88 -1.57 14.36 -3.28
C ILE A 88 -0.91 13.65 -4.46
N LEU A 89 -1.66 13.41 -5.53
CA LEU A 89 -1.19 12.66 -6.71
C LEU A 89 -1.58 13.30 -8.05
N ASP A 90 -2.38 14.36 -8.01
CA ASP A 90 -2.98 14.99 -9.20
C ASP A 90 -2.53 16.44 -9.40
N ARG A 91 -1.83 17.03 -8.40
CA ARG A 91 -1.40 18.43 -8.41
C ARG A 91 0.04 18.60 -7.97
N ASP A 92 0.71 19.55 -8.62
CA ASP A 92 2.04 20.00 -8.23
C ASP A 92 1.97 20.81 -6.94
N ALA A 93 2.78 20.45 -5.95
CA ALA A 93 2.75 21.00 -4.60
C ALA A 93 3.24 22.45 -4.50
N VAL A 94 3.98 22.95 -5.51
CA VAL A 94 4.47 24.34 -5.53
C VAL A 94 3.49 25.25 -6.23
N THR A 95 2.97 24.82 -7.38
CA THR A 95 2.15 25.64 -8.28
C THR A 95 0.65 25.43 -8.09
N GLY A 96 0.22 24.33 -7.45
CA GLY A 96 -1.18 23.93 -7.29
C GLY A 96 -1.87 23.47 -8.59
N LYS A 97 -1.14 23.46 -9.71
CA LYS A 97 -1.66 23.07 -11.03
C LYS A 97 -1.70 21.56 -11.17
N SER A 98 -2.56 21.07 -12.05
CA SER A 98 -2.57 19.65 -12.42
C SER A 98 -1.22 19.17 -12.92
N LEU A 99 -0.87 17.92 -12.61
CA LEU A 99 0.36 17.32 -13.08
C LEU A 99 0.38 17.17 -14.59
N ASP A 100 1.55 17.38 -15.17
CA ASP A 100 1.86 17.13 -16.57
C ASP A 100 2.30 15.66 -16.71
N PRO A 101 1.58 14.83 -17.48
CA PRO A 101 1.84 13.39 -17.57
C PRO A 101 3.24 13.04 -18.07
N ASP A 102 3.88 13.95 -18.81
CA ASP A 102 5.17 13.73 -19.46
C ASP A 102 6.36 14.25 -18.64
N LYS A 103 6.10 14.90 -17.49
CA LYS A 103 7.14 15.47 -16.63
C LYS A 103 7.47 14.59 -15.45
N LEU A 104 8.70 14.72 -14.96
CA LEU A 104 9.16 14.07 -13.73
C LEU A 104 8.89 14.96 -12.53
N TYR A 105 8.46 14.33 -11.46
CA TYR A 105 8.19 14.95 -10.17
C TYR A 105 9.03 14.26 -9.10
N GLN A 106 9.65 15.05 -8.23
CA GLN A 106 10.14 14.55 -6.96
C GLN A 106 8.97 14.50 -5.99
N TYR A 107 8.83 13.42 -5.22
CA TYR A 107 7.79 13.37 -4.19
C TYR A 107 8.37 13.76 -2.84
N ILE A 108 7.87 14.83 -2.26
CA ILE A 108 8.26 15.28 -0.92
C ILE A 108 7.19 14.81 0.07
N PRO A 109 7.54 13.98 1.07
CA PRO A 109 6.59 13.60 2.12
C PRO A 109 5.90 14.81 2.73
N ASP A 110 4.63 14.66 3.10
CA ASP A 110 3.79 15.70 3.73
C ASP A 110 3.49 16.93 2.84
N ARG A 111 4.11 17.06 1.66
CA ARG A 111 3.90 18.17 0.71
C ARG A 111 3.33 17.73 -0.63
N GLY A 112 3.76 16.57 -1.14
CA GLY A 112 3.32 16.05 -2.43
C GLY A 112 4.37 16.17 -3.54
N PRO A 113 3.96 15.99 -4.81
CA PRO A 113 4.85 15.99 -5.95
C PRO A 113 5.26 17.41 -6.36
N GLU A 114 6.55 17.66 -6.56
CA GLU A 114 7.08 18.92 -7.09
C GLU A 114 7.79 18.65 -8.41
N GLN A 115 7.50 19.46 -9.44
CA GLN A 115 8.12 19.28 -10.74
C GLN A 115 9.64 19.34 -10.61
N ARG A 116 10.33 18.31 -11.10
CA ARG A 116 11.78 18.20 -10.98
C ARG A 116 12.47 19.29 -11.79
N THR A 117 13.37 20.02 -11.16
CA THR A 117 14.29 20.97 -11.78
C THR A 117 15.73 20.47 -11.73
N THR A 118 16.60 21.04 -12.56
CA THR A 118 18.04 20.75 -12.56
C THR A 118 18.63 21.13 -11.20
N GLY A 119 19.13 20.12 -10.46
CA GLY A 119 19.66 20.29 -9.10
C GLY A 119 18.85 19.61 -7.99
N SER A 120 17.68 19.05 -8.30
CA SER A 120 16.90 18.23 -7.37
C SER A 120 17.69 17.00 -6.90
N GLN A 121 17.86 16.89 -5.58
CA GLN A 121 18.58 15.81 -4.89
C GLN A 121 17.66 14.69 -4.39
N SER A 122 16.34 14.78 -4.59
CA SER A 122 15.41 13.77 -4.10
C SER A 122 15.64 12.42 -4.79
N GLU A 123 15.77 11.37 -3.98
CA GLU A 123 16.03 10.01 -4.45
C GLU A 123 14.81 9.38 -5.13
N LEU A 124 13.60 9.88 -4.86
CA LEU A 124 12.36 9.37 -5.42
C LEU A 124 11.77 10.32 -6.46
N CYS A 125 12.00 9.99 -7.72
CA CYS A 125 11.38 10.64 -8.87
C CYS A 125 10.33 9.72 -9.52
N VAL A 126 9.20 10.30 -9.89
CA VAL A 126 8.04 9.60 -10.49
C VAL A 126 7.54 10.42 -11.67
N LEU A 127 7.11 9.77 -12.74
CA LEU A 127 6.50 10.45 -13.90
C LEU A 127 5.08 10.92 -13.54
N GLY A 128 4.67 12.07 -14.06
CA GLY A 128 3.33 12.61 -13.82
C GLY A 128 2.23 11.62 -14.20
N SER A 129 2.39 10.90 -15.32
CA SER A 129 1.46 9.84 -15.72
C SER A 129 1.38 8.69 -14.73
N SER A 130 2.48 8.29 -14.09
CA SER A 130 2.46 7.27 -13.03
C SER A 130 1.74 7.76 -11.76
N LEU A 131 1.89 9.03 -11.38
CA LEU A 131 1.15 9.64 -10.27
C LEU A 131 -0.35 9.68 -10.57
N LEU A 132 -0.72 10.11 -11.78
CA LEU A 132 -2.10 10.15 -12.23
C LEU A 132 -2.71 8.74 -12.35
N ASP A 133 -1.94 7.74 -12.79
CA ASP A 133 -2.37 6.35 -12.83
C ASP A 133 -2.63 5.80 -11.42
N LEU A 134 -1.80 6.13 -10.43
CA LEU A 134 -2.02 5.76 -9.02
C LEU A 134 -3.25 6.50 -8.44
N HIS A 135 -3.42 7.76 -8.81
CA HIS A 135 -4.60 8.54 -8.45
C HIS A 135 -5.89 7.89 -8.97
N GLN A 136 -5.87 7.43 -10.22
CA GLN A 136 -6.99 6.78 -10.92
C GLN A 136 -7.08 5.26 -10.72
N GLU A 137 -6.12 4.65 -10.02
CA GLU A 137 -6.08 3.20 -9.76
C GLU A 137 -6.04 2.35 -11.04
N SER A 138 -5.41 2.85 -12.11
CA SER A 138 -5.48 2.22 -13.45
C SER A 138 -4.19 1.55 -13.95
N PHE A 139 -3.04 1.86 -13.35
CA PHE A 139 -1.73 1.16 -13.53
C PHE A 139 -1.38 0.74 -14.98
N ARG A 140 -1.57 1.64 -15.95
CA ARG A 140 -1.65 1.33 -17.39
C ARG A 140 -0.35 0.81 -18.02
N SER A 141 0.78 0.94 -17.33
CA SER A 141 2.08 0.52 -17.84
C SER A 141 2.95 -0.17 -16.78
N GLY A 142 3.93 -0.97 -17.23
CA GLY A 142 4.92 -1.56 -16.32
C GLY A 142 5.73 -0.51 -15.55
N ARG A 143 6.01 0.64 -16.18
CA ARG A 143 6.64 1.79 -15.53
C ARG A 143 5.76 2.36 -14.43
N SER A 144 4.48 2.60 -14.73
CA SER A 144 3.49 3.11 -13.78
C SER A 144 3.37 2.21 -12.54
N ARG A 145 3.29 0.89 -12.74
CA ARG A 145 3.32 -0.10 -11.64
C ARG A 145 4.59 -0.03 -10.81
N HIS A 146 5.75 0.03 -11.47
CA HIS A 146 7.04 0.09 -10.80
C HIS A 146 7.21 1.37 -9.97
N GLU A 147 6.94 2.54 -10.55
CA GLU A 147 7.08 3.81 -9.87
C GLU A 147 6.04 3.98 -8.74
N SER A 148 4.79 3.54 -8.96
CA SER A 148 3.75 3.52 -7.91
C SER A 148 4.15 2.66 -6.72
N ARG A 149 4.77 1.49 -6.96
CA ARG A 149 5.31 0.62 -5.90
C ARG A 149 6.46 1.28 -5.15
N LYS A 150 7.38 1.96 -5.84
CA LYS A 150 8.47 2.68 -5.17
C LYS A 150 7.92 3.82 -4.30
N LEU A 151 6.97 4.59 -4.83
CA LEU A 151 6.34 5.70 -4.13
C LEU A 151 5.59 5.26 -2.88
N THR A 152 4.63 4.36 -3.02
CA THR A 152 3.83 3.85 -1.88
C THR A 152 4.71 3.23 -0.80
N ARG A 153 5.76 2.49 -1.16
CA ARG A 153 6.72 1.94 -0.19
C ARG A 153 7.45 3.03 0.57
N TYR A 154 8.00 4.02 -0.15
CA TYR A 154 8.70 5.15 0.43
C TYR A 154 7.82 5.91 1.42
N LEU A 155 6.56 6.15 1.05
CA LEU A 155 5.60 6.86 1.90
C LEU A 155 5.20 6.06 3.13
N ILE A 156 4.94 4.76 2.99
CA ILE A 156 4.69 3.88 4.14
C ILE A 156 5.89 3.84 5.09
N ASP A 157 7.11 3.79 4.54
CA ASP A 157 8.33 3.78 5.35
C ASP A 157 8.50 5.10 6.12
N HIS A 158 8.11 6.23 5.52
CA HIS A 158 8.04 7.54 6.21
C HIS A 158 7.04 7.54 7.37
N GLN A 159 5.91 6.84 7.22
CA GLN A 159 4.93 6.65 8.31
C GLN A 159 5.36 5.62 9.37
N LEU A 160 6.45 4.87 9.13
CA LEU A 160 6.97 3.83 10.02
C LEU A 160 8.43 4.10 10.43
N PRO A 161 8.74 5.23 11.11
CA PRO A 161 10.11 5.61 11.40
C PRO A 161 10.81 4.56 12.25
N GLY A 162 11.80 3.88 11.65
CA GLY A 162 12.60 2.83 12.29
C GLY A 162 11.91 1.48 12.47
N ARG A 163 10.68 1.30 11.96
CA ARG A 163 9.87 0.07 12.11
C ARG A 163 9.80 -0.69 10.80
N ALA A 164 10.86 -1.43 10.47
CA ALA A 164 10.90 -2.27 9.27
C ALA A 164 9.78 -3.32 9.25
N LEU A 165 9.14 -3.49 8.09
CA LEU A 165 8.12 -4.51 7.86
C LEU A 165 8.77 -5.87 7.57
N HIS A 166 8.53 -6.85 8.43
CA HIS A 166 9.11 -8.19 8.31
C HIS A 166 8.56 -8.95 7.10
N SER A 167 7.27 -8.78 6.82
CA SER A 167 6.60 -9.36 5.65
C SER A 167 7.32 -9.00 4.34
N ARG A 168 7.81 -7.77 4.20
CA ARG A 168 8.60 -7.33 3.03
C ARG A 168 9.95 -8.04 2.93
N GLN A 169 10.62 -8.27 4.06
CA GLN A 169 11.90 -8.99 4.09
C GLN A 169 11.71 -10.45 3.66
N ILE A 170 10.67 -11.10 4.18
CA ILE A 170 10.31 -12.48 3.83
C ILE A 170 9.93 -12.57 2.36
N PHE A 171 9.08 -11.67 1.87
CA PHE A 171 8.64 -11.69 0.47
C PHE A 171 9.81 -11.57 -0.50
N HIS A 172 10.76 -10.67 -0.23
CA HIS A 172 11.96 -10.52 -1.06
C HIS A 172 12.86 -11.77 -1.02
N GLN A 173 13.07 -12.36 0.16
CA GLN A 173 13.88 -13.57 0.31
C GLN A 173 13.27 -14.79 -0.41
N VAL A 174 11.94 -14.92 -0.38
CA VAL A 174 11.24 -16.04 -1.02
C VAL A 174 11.18 -15.86 -2.53
N LEU A 175 10.88 -14.66 -3.03
CA LEU A 175 10.95 -14.36 -4.47
C LEU A 175 12.34 -14.60 -5.03
N SER A 176 13.40 -14.13 -4.36
CA SER A 176 14.78 -14.35 -4.83
C SER A 176 15.17 -15.83 -4.87
N ARG A 177 14.56 -16.67 -4.02
CA ARG A 177 14.82 -18.13 -4.01
C ARG A 177 14.10 -18.85 -5.14
N ILE A 178 12.86 -18.44 -5.44
CA ILE A 178 12.06 -19.00 -6.54
C ILE A 178 12.71 -18.65 -7.89
N GLU A 179 13.21 -17.42 -8.05
CA GLU A 179 13.93 -16.99 -9.27
C GLU A 179 15.29 -17.67 -9.47
N SER A 180 15.95 -18.11 -8.38
CA SER A 180 17.22 -18.85 -8.45
C SER A 180 17.08 -20.36 -8.69
N GLN A 181 15.84 -20.88 -8.72
CA GLN A 181 15.52 -22.30 -8.98
C GLN A 181 14.81 -22.53 -10.32
N ALA A 182 14.61 -21.46 -11.10
CA ALA A 182 14.11 -21.49 -12.49
C ALA A 182 15.25 -21.26 -13.48
#